data_AF-A0A8S2NKH8-F1
#
_entry.id   AF-A0A8S2NKH8-F1
#
_cell.length_a   1.000
_cell.length_b   1.000
_cell.length_c   1.000
_cell.angle_alpha   90.00
_cell.angle_beta   90.00
_cell.angle_gamma   90.00
#
_symmetry.space_group_name_H-M   'P 1'
#
loop_
_entity.id
_entity.type
_entity.pdbx_description
1 polymer ?
#
loop_
_entity_poly.entity_id
_entity_poly.type
_entity_poly.pdbx_seq_one_letter_code
_entity_poly.pdbx_strand_id
1 'polypeptide(L)'
;DGQSQSLCDECEDIHDFNSDDDEHDAKYHKNQKENHSVRVDHLWAYLLHGENVPNLKKLVQFVFSIPASNAFCETIFIYMKYLWNDSRNRMNHDLVEAELKIKMNTHFTCTQFYDYLLNEPDLLKQIRSSDKYSHIAKVPRIAE
;
A
#
# COMPACT_ATOMS: atom_id res chain seq x y z
N ASP A 1 31.64 33.32 -9.50
CA ASP A 1 32.00 32.44 -8.38
C ASP A 1 30.76 31.86 -7.72
N GLY A 2 30.72 30.54 -7.56
CA GLY A 2 29.72 29.83 -6.75
C GLY A 2 28.78 28.91 -7.52
N GLN A 3 29.29 27.77 -7.97
CA GLN A 3 28.50 26.58 -8.36
C GLN A 3 27.69 26.02 -7.17
N SER A 4 26.54 25.42 -7.47
CA SER A 4 26.11 24.15 -6.86
C SER A 4 25.20 23.38 -7.83
N GLN A 5 25.78 22.36 -8.46
CA GLN A 5 25.11 21.13 -8.90
C GLN A 5 24.72 20.34 -7.63
N SER A 6 23.73 19.44 -7.59
CA SER A 6 23.70 18.20 -8.35
C SER A 6 22.43 17.39 -8.05
N LEU A 7 22.10 16.57 -9.05
CA LEU A 7 21.30 15.35 -9.14
C LEU A 7 20.69 14.78 -7.85
N CYS A 8 19.38 14.50 -7.92
CA CYS A 8 18.71 13.53 -7.06
C CYS A 8 18.71 12.17 -7.78
N ASP A 9 19.70 11.35 -7.49
CA ASP A 9 19.66 9.90 -7.69
C ASP A 9 20.04 9.28 -6.34
N GLU A 10 19.08 8.60 -5.71
CA GLU A 10 19.24 7.32 -5.02
C GLU A 10 18.00 7.07 -4.16
N CYS A 11 17.15 6.18 -4.69
CA CYS A 11 16.22 5.40 -3.89
C CYS A 11 17.06 4.39 -3.12
N GLU A 12 17.43 4.69 -1.89
CA GLU A 12 18.06 3.71 -1.00
C GLU A 12 17.08 3.22 0.08
N ASP A 13 17.18 1.92 0.28
CA ASP A 13 16.41 1.04 1.14
C ASP A 13 16.32 1.56 2.58
N ILE A 14 15.11 1.63 3.14
CA ILE A 14 14.93 1.79 4.57
C ILE A 14 15.03 0.40 5.22
N HIS A 15 16.26 -0.05 5.43
CA HIS A 15 16.61 -0.96 6.51
C HIS A 15 17.79 -0.36 7.27
N ASP A 16 17.52 0.26 8.44
CA ASP A 16 18.33 0.12 9.65
C ASP A 16 17.71 0.93 10.80
N PHE A 17 16.90 0.25 11.62
CA PHE A 17 16.66 0.68 12.99
C PHE A 17 17.63 -0.13 13.86
N ASN A 18 18.85 0.40 14.03
CA ASN A 18 19.83 -0.15 14.95
C ASN A 18 19.28 -0.09 16.38
N SER A 19 19.08 -1.27 16.97
CA SER A 19 19.01 -1.47 18.41
C SER A 19 20.16 -2.42 18.75
N ASP A 20 21.15 -1.90 19.46
CA ASP A 20 22.32 -2.63 19.92
C ASP A 20 21.91 -3.89 20.70
N ASP A 21 22.14 -5.06 20.11
CA ASP A 21 22.30 -6.34 20.81
C ASP A 21 23.30 -7.19 20.00
N ASP A 22 24.55 -7.17 20.46
CA ASP A 22 25.71 -7.84 19.88
C ASP A 22 25.57 -9.37 19.81
N GLU A 23 26.16 -9.92 18.73
CA GLU A 23 26.78 -11.25 18.66
C GLU A 23 25.92 -12.47 18.22
N HIS A 24 25.39 -12.47 16.98
CA HIS A 24 25.12 -13.75 16.27
C HIS A 24 25.17 -13.77 14.72
N ASP A 25 25.73 -12.74 14.05
CA ASP A 25 25.41 -12.47 12.62
C ASP A 25 26.48 -12.81 11.55
N ALA A 26 27.35 -13.82 11.77
CA ALA A 26 28.41 -14.13 10.79
C ALA A 26 28.16 -15.36 9.89
N LYS A 27 26.97 -15.97 9.90
CA LYS A 27 26.76 -17.29 9.23
C LYS A 27 25.56 -17.42 8.30
N TYR A 28 24.83 -16.36 7.98
CA TYR A 28 23.68 -16.47 7.06
C TYR A 28 23.94 -16.10 5.59
N HIS A 29 25.11 -15.54 5.26
CA HIS A 29 25.47 -15.27 3.85
C HIS A 29 26.19 -16.45 3.20
N LYS A 30 25.48 -17.56 2.97
CA LYS A 30 25.87 -18.48 1.90
C LYS A 30 24.70 -19.30 1.35
N ASN A 31 24.41 -19.08 0.07
CA ASN A 31 23.55 -19.85 -0.83
C ASN A 31 22.07 -19.43 -0.90
N GLN A 32 21.78 -18.32 -1.58
CA GLN A 32 20.53 -18.22 -2.35
C GLN A 32 20.85 -18.44 -3.83
N LYS A 33 20.63 -19.67 -4.30
CA LYS A 33 20.34 -19.89 -5.72
C LYS A 33 18.98 -19.25 -5.98
N GLU A 34 18.95 -18.26 -6.86
CA GLU A 34 17.73 -17.63 -7.34
C GLU A 34 16.85 -18.65 -8.07
N ASN A 35 15.98 -19.34 -7.32
CA ASN A 35 14.76 -19.88 -7.88
C ASN A 35 13.70 -18.79 -7.72
N HIS A 36 13.44 -18.02 -8.77
CA HIS A 36 12.36 -17.06 -8.77
C HIS A 36 11.03 -17.81 -8.71
N SER A 37 10.54 -18.07 -7.51
CA SER A 37 9.27 -18.76 -7.26
C SER A 37 8.14 -17.86 -7.71
N VAL A 38 7.41 -18.28 -8.75
CA VAL A 38 6.22 -17.57 -9.22
C VAL A 38 5.18 -17.57 -8.10
N ARG A 39 4.66 -16.39 -7.74
CA ARG A 39 3.66 -16.31 -6.67
C ARG A 39 2.40 -17.07 -7.07
N VAL A 40 1.81 -17.73 -6.08
CA VAL A 40 0.67 -18.65 -6.26
C VAL A 40 -0.55 -17.94 -6.83
N ASP A 41 -0.79 -16.68 -6.49
CA ASP A 41 -1.89 -15.87 -7.00
C ASP A 41 -1.82 -15.64 -8.52
N HIS A 42 -0.62 -15.47 -9.10
CA HIS A 42 -0.47 -15.35 -10.54
C HIS A 42 -0.79 -16.65 -11.28
N LEU A 43 -0.45 -17.81 -10.69
CA LEU A 43 -0.77 -19.12 -11.25
C LEU A 43 -2.28 -19.36 -11.27
N TRP A 44 -2.99 -19.03 -10.18
CA TRP A 44 -4.45 -19.11 -10.14
C TRP A 44 -5.12 -18.12 -11.10
N ALA A 45 -4.60 -16.91 -11.21
CA ALA A 45 -5.10 -15.92 -12.17
C ALA A 45 -4.95 -16.42 -13.60
N TYR A 46 -3.80 -17.02 -13.94
CA TYR A 46 -3.54 -17.61 -15.25
C TYR A 46 -4.46 -18.82 -15.52
N LEU A 47 -4.57 -19.75 -14.56
CA LEU A 47 -5.38 -20.96 -14.70
C LEU A 47 -6.86 -20.65 -14.89
N LEU A 48 -7.38 -19.64 -14.20
CA LEU A 48 -8.78 -19.25 -14.25
C LEU A 48 -9.06 -18.23 -15.36
N HIS A 49 -8.06 -17.85 -16.15
CA HIS A 49 -8.22 -16.92 -17.25
C HIS A 49 -8.88 -17.61 -18.45
N GLY A 50 -10.04 -17.10 -18.88
CA GLY A 50 -10.78 -17.64 -20.05
C GLY A 50 -11.68 -18.85 -19.73
N GLU A 51 -11.60 -19.41 -18.54
CA GLU A 51 -12.41 -20.56 -18.11
C GLU A 51 -13.75 -20.14 -17.49
N ASN A 52 -14.85 -20.83 -17.86
CA ASN A 52 -16.18 -20.54 -17.33
C ASN A 52 -16.50 -21.35 -16.07
N VAL A 53 -15.85 -20.99 -14.95
CA VAL A 53 -15.96 -21.67 -13.65
C VAL A 53 -16.41 -20.70 -12.53
N PRO A 54 -17.66 -20.21 -12.56
CA PRO A 54 -18.10 -19.10 -11.71
C PRO A 54 -18.03 -19.41 -10.20
N ASN A 55 -18.33 -20.64 -9.79
CA ASN A 55 -18.29 -21.04 -8.38
C ASN A 55 -16.86 -21.17 -7.85
N LEU A 56 -15.96 -21.76 -8.65
CA LEU A 56 -14.54 -21.89 -8.29
C LEU A 56 -13.88 -20.51 -8.21
N LYS A 57 -14.20 -19.62 -9.15
CA LYS A 57 -13.68 -18.24 -9.14
C LYS A 57 -14.08 -17.50 -7.87
N LYS A 58 -15.34 -17.61 -7.43
CA LYS A 58 -15.82 -17.02 -6.16
C LYS A 58 -15.06 -17.57 -4.96
N LEU A 59 -14.86 -18.89 -4.90
CA LEU A 59 -14.13 -19.53 -3.81
C LEU A 59 -12.67 -19.06 -3.75
N VAL A 60 -11.99 -19.05 -4.90
CA VAL A 60 -10.59 -18.62 -5.00
C VAL A 60 -10.44 -17.15 -4.64
N GLN A 61 -11.34 -16.27 -5.13
CA GLN A 61 -11.36 -14.85 -4.75
C GLN A 61 -11.54 -14.66 -3.24
N PHE A 62 -12.44 -15.42 -2.62
CA PHE A 62 -12.65 -15.38 -1.18
C PHE A 62 -11.39 -15.80 -0.41
N VAL A 63 -10.77 -16.92 -0.78
CA VAL A 63 -9.55 -17.41 -0.15
C VAL A 63 -8.42 -16.38 -0.24
N PHE A 64 -8.22 -15.77 -1.41
CA PHE A 64 -7.19 -14.74 -1.61
C PHE A 64 -7.54 -13.36 -1.03
N SER A 65 -8.80 -13.10 -0.69
CA SER A 65 -9.17 -11.85 0.00
C SER A 65 -8.73 -11.82 1.46
N ILE A 66 -8.40 -12.98 2.03
CA ILE A 66 -7.92 -13.11 3.40
C ILE A 66 -6.38 -13.13 3.33
N PRO A 67 -5.69 -12.11 3.87
CA PRO A 67 -4.24 -12.14 3.93
C PRO A 67 -3.78 -13.31 4.80
N ALA A 68 -2.83 -14.11 4.29
CA ALA A 68 -2.32 -15.28 4.99
C ALA A 68 -1.46 -14.92 6.23
N SER A 69 -1.09 -13.66 6.39
CA SER A 69 -0.22 -13.16 7.47
C SER A 69 -0.71 -11.83 8.01
N ASN A 70 -0.44 -11.60 9.30
CA ASN A 70 -0.67 -10.33 9.97
C ASN A 70 0.32 -9.23 9.53
N ALA A 71 1.37 -9.56 8.78
CA ALA A 71 2.40 -8.61 8.32
C ALA A 71 1.80 -7.41 7.57
N PHE A 72 0.71 -7.61 6.81
CA PHE A 72 0.01 -6.52 6.14
C PHE A 72 -0.64 -5.55 7.14
N CYS A 73 -1.32 -6.08 8.16
CA CYS A 73 -1.91 -5.28 9.23
C CYS A 73 -0.84 -4.57 10.07
N GLU A 74 0.26 -5.27 10.39
CA GLU A 74 1.40 -4.69 11.11
C GLU A 74 2.03 -3.54 10.32
N THR A 75 2.14 -3.69 9.00
CA THR A 75 2.60 -2.61 8.12
C THR A 75 1.67 -1.40 8.25
N ILE A 76 0.35 -1.58 8.19
CA ILE A 76 -0.62 -0.50 8.42
C ILE A 76 -0.42 0.16 9.78
N PHE A 77 -0.25 -0.62 10.85
CA PHE A 77 -0.05 -0.09 12.19
C PHE A 77 1.28 0.68 12.34
N ILE A 78 2.35 0.22 11.70
CA ILE A 78 3.64 0.92 11.66
C ILE A 78 3.46 2.29 10.99
N TYR A 79 2.83 2.33 9.81
CA TYR A 79 2.57 3.60 9.11
C TYR A 79 1.65 4.51 9.93
N MET A 80 0.58 3.97 10.53
CA MET A 80 -0.32 4.75 11.37
C MET A 80 0.42 5.37 12.57
N LYS A 81 1.28 4.59 13.24
CA LYS A 81 2.09 5.07 14.38
C LYS A 81 3.06 6.15 13.95
N TYR A 82 3.66 6.03 12.76
CA TYR A 82 4.54 7.07 12.20
C TYR A 82 3.80 8.39 11.93
N LEU A 83 2.62 8.32 11.32
CA LEU A 83 1.79 9.47 10.97
C LEU A 83 1.16 10.15 12.21
N TRP A 84 0.85 9.38 13.24
CA TRP A 84 0.18 9.84 14.47
C TRP A 84 1.15 10.20 15.61
N ASN A 85 2.47 10.17 15.38
CA ASN A 85 3.44 10.44 16.43
C ASN A 85 3.45 11.93 16.86
N ASP A 86 3.50 12.18 18.17
CA ASP A 86 3.50 13.52 18.77
C ASP A 86 4.73 14.36 18.36
N SER A 87 5.84 13.72 17.96
CA SER A 87 7.06 14.41 17.52
C SER A 87 6.92 15.15 16.18
N ARG A 88 5.91 14.82 15.35
CA ARG A 88 5.65 15.46 14.03
C ARG A 88 4.30 16.15 13.95
N ASN A 89 3.86 16.79 15.04
CA ASN A 89 2.66 17.64 15.07
C ASN A 89 1.32 16.89 14.93
N ARG A 90 1.28 15.59 15.29
CA ARG A 90 0.09 14.72 15.37
C ARG A 90 -1.01 15.09 14.36
N MET A 91 -0.93 14.50 13.16
CA MET A 91 -1.92 14.76 12.11
C MET A 91 -3.35 14.44 12.56
N ASN A 92 -4.34 15.17 12.04
CA ASN A 92 -5.75 14.87 12.28
C ASN A 92 -6.10 13.46 11.77
N HIS A 93 -7.03 12.79 12.44
CA HIS A 93 -7.43 11.41 12.15
C HIS A 93 -7.91 11.25 10.70
N ASP A 94 -8.70 12.20 10.20
CA ASP A 94 -9.19 12.20 8.81
C ASP A 94 -8.04 12.26 7.79
N LEU A 95 -6.96 12.97 8.12
CA LEU A 95 -5.79 13.09 7.26
C LEU A 95 -4.94 11.82 7.30
N VAL A 96 -4.76 11.22 8.48
CA VAL A 96 -4.07 9.94 8.63
C VAL A 96 -4.80 8.83 7.87
N GLU A 97 -6.13 8.80 7.94
CA GLU A 97 -6.94 7.84 7.19
C GLU A 97 -6.79 8.00 5.67
N ALA A 98 -6.83 9.24 5.18
CA ALA A 98 -6.64 9.53 3.76
C ALA A 98 -5.24 9.13 3.28
N GLU A 99 -4.20 9.48 4.03
CA GLU A 99 -2.81 9.16 3.72
C GLU A 99 -2.57 7.65 3.69
N LEU A 100 -3.08 6.91 4.69
CA LEU A 100 -2.97 5.44 4.73
C LEU A 100 -3.65 4.80 3.53
N LYS A 101 -4.84 5.29 3.12
CA LYS A 101 -5.54 4.77 1.93
C LYS A 101 -4.72 4.98 0.67
N ILE A 102 -4.11 6.15 0.49
CA ILE A 102 -3.26 6.42 -0.68
C ILE A 102 -2.03 5.53 -0.64
N LYS A 103 -1.31 5.49 0.47
CA LYS A 103 -0.04 4.76 0.61
C LYS A 103 -0.19 3.24 0.46
N MET A 104 -1.30 2.68 0.93
CA MET A 104 -1.55 1.22 0.88
C MET A 104 -2.11 0.75 -0.46
N ASN A 105 -2.80 1.61 -1.21
CA ASN A 105 -3.45 1.23 -2.47
C ASN A 105 -2.72 1.74 -3.71
N THR A 106 -1.66 2.53 -3.55
CA THR A 106 -0.88 3.06 -4.67
C THR A 106 0.60 2.81 -4.46
N HIS A 107 1.31 2.52 -5.55
CA HIS A 107 2.77 2.43 -5.55
C HIS A 107 3.44 3.75 -5.98
N PHE A 108 2.64 4.80 -6.19
CA PHE A 108 3.14 6.09 -6.62
C PHE A 108 3.81 6.84 -5.47
N THR A 109 4.90 7.53 -5.77
CA THR A 109 5.39 8.60 -4.90
C THR A 109 4.41 9.78 -4.94
N CYS A 110 4.46 10.68 -3.95
CA CYS A 110 3.58 11.85 -3.93
C CYS A 110 3.72 12.70 -5.21
N THR A 111 4.94 12.81 -5.75
CA THR A 111 5.22 13.52 -7.00
C THR A 111 4.60 12.81 -8.20
N GLN A 112 4.80 11.50 -8.32
CA GLN A 112 4.21 10.71 -9.40
C GLN A 112 2.69 10.71 -9.35
N PHE A 113 2.11 10.65 -8.14
CA PHE A 113 0.67 10.70 -7.95
C PHE A 113 0.11 12.08 -8.33
N TYR A 114 0.82 13.15 -7.98
CA TYR A 114 0.45 14.50 -8.40
C TYR A 114 0.47 14.65 -9.93
N ASP A 115 1.52 14.18 -10.59
CA ASP A 115 1.63 14.20 -12.04
C ASP A 115 0.54 13.32 -12.71
N TYR A 116 0.24 12.17 -12.12
CA TYR A 116 -0.86 11.30 -12.55
C TYR A 116 -2.21 12.02 -12.49
N LEU A 117 -2.50 12.72 -11.38
CA LEU A 117 -3.74 13.48 -11.22
C LEU A 117 -3.87 14.63 -12.24
N LEU A 118 -2.75 15.28 -12.59
CA LEU A 118 -2.75 16.34 -13.61
C LEU A 118 -3.05 15.79 -15.03
N ASN A 119 -2.62 14.56 -15.31
CA ASN A 119 -2.83 13.92 -16.62
C ASN A 119 -4.22 13.31 -16.79
N GLU A 120 -4.98 13.08 -15.71
CA GLU A 120 -6.34 12.55 -15.75
C GLU A 120 -7.40 13.57 -15.25
N PRO A 121 -7.83 14.52 -16.09
CA PRO A 121 -8.79 15.55 -15.69
C PRO A 121 -10.19 15.00 -15.34
N ASP A 122 -10.57 13.86 -15.92
CA ASP A 122 -11.85 13.19 -15.63
C ASP A 122 -11.88 12.62 -14.20
N LEU A 123 -10.74 12.11 -13.71
CA LEU A 123 -10.59 11.62 -12.35
C LEU A 123 -10.76 12.77 -11.35
N LEU A 124 -10.15 13.92 -11.60
CA LEU A 124 -10.32 15.12 -10.76
C LEU A 124 -11.78 15.58 -10.72
N LYS A 125 -12.49 15.51 -11.85
CA LYS A 125 -13.92 15.83 -11.93
C LYS A 125 -14.76 14.86 -11.11
N GLN A 126 -14.45 13.57 -11.14
CA GLN A 126 -15.12 12.55 -10.32
C GLN A 126 -14.83 12.73 -8.82
N ILE A 127 -13.57 13.00 -8.45
CA ILE A 127 -13.17 13.27 -7.06
C ILE A 127 -13.90 14.49 -6.50
N ARG A 128 -14.07 15.55 -7.31
CA ARG A 128 -14.80 16.75 -6.92
C ARG A 128 -16.32 16.55 -6.93
N SER A 129 -16.84 15.62 -7.71
CA SER A 129 -18.27 15.36 -7.79
C SER A 129 -18.80 14.84 -6.45
N SER A 130 -20.01 15.29 -6.09
CA SER A 130 -20.79 14.72 -4.99
C SER A 130 -21.25 13.28 -5.27
N ASP A 131 -21.17 12.83 -6.53
CA ASP A 131 -21.61 11.49 -6.94
C ASP A 131 -20.88 10.36 -6.21
N LYS A 132 -19.65 10.62 -5.73
CA LYS A 132 -18.89 9.66 -4.91
C LYS A 132 -19.58 9.28 -3.59
N TYR A 133 -20.53 10.08 -3.11
CA TYR A 133 -21.30 9.83 -1.89
C TYR A 133 -22.68 9.23 -2.16
N SER A 134 -23.06 9.03 -3.43
CA SER A 134 -24.40 8.55 -3.80
C SER A 134 -24.64 7.08 -3.39
N HIS A 135 -23.56 6.30 -3.22
CA HIS A 135 -23.59 4.89 -2.81
C HIS A 135 -23.49 4.64 -1.31
N ILE A 136 -23.34 5.69 -0.47
CA ILE A 136 -23.41 5.49 0.98
C ILE A 136 -24.87 5.20 1.32
N ALA A 137 -25.16 3.92 1.60
CA ALA A 137 -26.46 3.48 2.07
C ALA A 137 -26.93 4.40 3.19
N LYS A 138 -28.11 5.03 3.02
CA LYS A 138 -28.75 5.82 4.07
C LYS A 138 -29.03 4.87 5.23
N VAL A 139 -28.16 4.83 6.23
CA VAL A 139 -28.39 4.10 7.48
C VAL A 139 -29.69 4.68 8.06
N PRO A 140 -30.77 3.89 8.20
CA PRO A 140 -32.00 4.41 8.76
C PRO A 140 -31.72 4.85 10.19
N ARG A 141 -31.94 6.14 10.48
CA ARG A 141 -31.97 6.61 11.87
C ARG A 141 -33.21 5.99 12.50
N ILE A 142 -33.00 5.07 13.43
CA ILE A 142 -34.05 4.55 14.30
C ILE A 142 -34.57 5.75 15.09
N ALA A 143 -35.84 6.11 14.86
CA ALA A 143 -36.53 7.09 15.69
C ALA A 143 -36.83 6.44 17.06
N GLU A 144 -36.64 7.25 18.11
CA GLU A 144 -36.75 6.91 19.54
C GLU A 144 -38.04 6.16 19.92
#